data_AF-A0A377Q234-F1
#
_entry.id   AF-A0A377Q234-F1
#
_cell.length_a   1.000
_cell.length_b   1.000
_cell.length_c   1.000
_cell.angle_alpha   90.00
_cell.angle_beta   90.00
_cell.angle_gamma   90.00
#
_symmetry.space_group_name_H-M   'P 1'
#
loop_
_entity.id
_entity.type
_entity.pdbx_description
1 polymer ?
#
loop_
_entity_poly.entity_id
_entity_poly.type
_entity_poly.pdbx_seq_one_letter_code
_entity_poly.pdbx_strand_id
1 'polypeptide(L)'
;MKLARLILVSSAFVFAMGTVSAADTPAIPALTGDALAAAVKGNLDNDLVLQKFNLKVKGKEADVTIEGSVDEGEQMARAGNVAEQVKGVRYVFNNIVPKN
;
A
#
# COMPACT_ATOMS: atom_id res chain seq x y z
N MET A 1 -44.29 18.08 -44.25
CA MET A 1 -42.93 18.49 -44.63
C MET A 1 -42.49 19.71 -43.81
N LYS A 2 -41.63 19.48 -42.81
CA LYS A 2 -40.78 20.43 -42.05
C LYS A 2 -40.13 19.60 -40.93
N LEU A 3 -39.05 18.87 -41.21
CA LEU A 3 -37.63 19.26 -41.07
C LEU A 3 -37.23 19.66 -39.64
N ALA A 4 -36.65 18.66 -38.96
CA ALA A 4 -35.42 18.64 -38.16
C ALA A 4 -35.16 19.69 -37.06
N ARG A 5 -34.88 19.17 -35.85
CA ARG A 5 -34.00 19.67 -34.76
C ARG A 5 -34.03 18.60 -33.65
N LEU A 6 -33.11 17.63 -33.59
CA LEU A 6 -31.77 17.71 -32.94
C LEU A 6 -31.77 18.61 -31.70
N ILE A 7 -31.78 17.98 -30.52
CA ILE A 7 -31.25 18.34 -29.18
C ILE A 7 -31.79 17.22 -28.25
N LEU A 8 -31.05 16.14 -27.98
CA LEU A 8 -30.02 15.95 -26.95
C LEU A 8 -30.46 16.34 -25.52
N VAL A 9 -30.46 15.33 -24.65
CA VAL A 9 -30.45 15.35 -23.18
C VAL A 9 -31.74 15.79 -22.49
N SER A 10 -32.45 14.83 -21.89
CA SER A 10 -33.43 15.08 -20.82
C SER A 10 -33.72 13.77 -20.07
N SER A 11 -32.77 13.31 -19.24
CA SER A 11 -33.12 12.42 -18.13
C SER A 11 -32.50 13.01 -16.88
N ALA A 12 -33.28 13.88 -16.25
CA ALA A 12 -32.98 14.51 -14.99
C ALA A 12 -33.05 13.46 -13.88
N PHE A 13 -31.92 12.86 -13.53
CA PHE A 13 -31.74 12.22 -12.24
C PHE A 13 -31.08 13.24 -11.32
N VAL A 14 -31.92 14.04 -10.68
CA VAL A 14 -31.52 14.92 -9.58
C VAL A 14 -31.24 14.01 -8.40
N PHE A 15 -29.97 13.66 -8.18
CA PHE A 15 -29.53 13.07 -6.92
C PHE A 15 -28.86 14.15 -6.08
N ALA A 16 -29.32 14.21 -4.84
CA ALA A 16 -29.17 15.31 -3.91
C ALA A 16 -27.71 15.72 -3.66
N MET A 17 -27.55 17.04 -3.51
CA MET A 17 -26.42 17.70 -2.85
C MET A 17 -26.23 17.09 -1.45
N GLY A 18 -25.29 16.15 -1.34
CA GLY A 18 -24.60 15.83 -0.10
C GLY A 18 -23.33 16.66 -0.04
N THR A 19 -23.24 17.52 0.96
CA THR A 19 -22.09 18.38 1.26
C THR A 19 -20.79 17.60 1.25
N VAL A 20 -19.93 17.83 0.25
CA VAL A 20 -18.53 17.41 0.33
C VAL A 20 -17.86 18.28 1.37
N SER A 21 -17.63 17.70 2.54
CA SER A 21 -16.88 18.32 3.61
C SER A 21 -15.46 18.59 3.11
N ALA A 22 -15.12 19.86 2.98
CA ALA A 22 -13.77 20.32 2.69
C ALA A 22 -12.92 20.22 3.97
N ALA A 23 -12.23 19.09 4.18
CA ALA A 23 -11.10 18.99 5.11
C ALA A 23 -10.32 17.67 4.93
N ASP A 24 -9.94 17.33 3.72
CA ASP A 24 -8.76 16.47 3.52
C ASP A 24 -8.04 17.03 2.31
N THR A 25 -7.18 18.02 2.54
CA THR A 25 -5.95 18.08 1.75
C THR A 25 -5.36 16.68 1.86
N PRO A 26 -5.24 15.87 0.79
CA PRO A 26 -4.39 14.71 0.87
C PRO A 26 -2.97 15.26 0.88
N ALA A 27 -2.54 15.76 2.05
CA ALA A 27 -1.20 15.43 2.47
C ALA A 27 -1.21 13.91 2.34
N ILE A 28 -0.59 13.39 1.27
CA ILE A 28 -0.25 11.97 1.17
C ILE A 28 0.29 11.69 2.57
N PRO A 29 -0.46 10.99 3.45
CA PRO A 29 0.00 10.83 4.80
C PRO A 29 1.31 10.10 4.57
N ALA A 30 2.43 10.73 4.93
CA ALA A 30 3.69 10.05 4.92
C ALA A 30 3.40 8.83 5.78
N LEU A 31 3.25 7.67 5.14
CA LEU A 31 2.94 6.43 5.80
C LEU A 31 4.15 6.27 6.70
N THR A 32 3.96 6.58 7.97
CA THR A 32 5.04 6.77 8.91
C THR A 32 4.82 5.78 10.03
N GLY A 33 5.92 5.17 10.46
CA GLY A 33 5.90 4.20 11.53
C GLY A 33 5.00 3.01 11.20
N ASP A 34 3.98 2.80 12.02
CA ASP A 34 3.10 1.64 11.98
C ASP A 34 2.32 1.52 10.67
N ALA A 35 1.91 2.64 10.06
CA ALA A 35 1.20 2.60 8.79
C ALA A 35 2.11 2.12 7.64
N LEU A 36 3.39 2.53 7.65
CA LEU A 36 4.42 2.03 6.74
C LEU A 36 4.67 0.54 6.96
N ALA A 37 4.79 0.13 8.22
CA ALA A 37 4.98 -1.26 8.61
C ALA A 37 3.82 -2.14 8.13
N ALA A 38 2.58 -1.67 8.26
CA ALA A 38 1.39 -2.36 7.78
C ALA A 38 1.37 -2.49 6.26
N ALA A 39 1.79 -1.46 5.51
CA ALA A 39 1.90 -1.53 4.05
C ALA A 39 2.98 -2.53 3.61
N VAL A 40 4.16 -2.49 4.23
CA VAL A 40 5.23 -3.46 3.97
C VAL A 40 4.78 -4.86 4.34
N LYS A 41 4.15 -5.05 5.50
CA LYS A 41 3.58 -6.33 5.92
C LYS A 41 2.54 -6.84 4.93
N GLY A 42 1.65 -5.98 4.45
CA GLY A 42 0.69 -6.34 3.41
C GLY A 42 1.37 -6.85 2.15
N ASN A 43 2.44 -6.20 1.68
CA ASN A 43 3.19 -6.66 0.50
C ASN A 43 3.90 -7.99 0.75
N LEU A 44 4.48 -8.18 1.94
CA LEU A 44 5.12 -9.45 2.33
C LEU A 44 4.10 -10.60 2.45
N ASP A 45 2.89 -10.32 2.97
CA ASP A 45 1.81 -11.30 3.08
C ASP A 45 1.20 -11.64 1.71
N ASN A 46 1.33 -10.77 0.71
CA ASN A 46 0.96 -11.07 -0.68
C ASN A 46 1.98 -11.99 -1.38
N ASP A 47 3.21 -12.08 -0.87
CA ASP A 47 4.21 -12.98 -1.42
C ASP A 47 3.97 -14.41 -0.89
N LEU A 48 3.67 -15.33 -1.83
CA LEU A 48 3.34 -16.72 -1.51
C LEU A 48 4.45 -17.47 -0.77
N VAL A 49 5.70 -17.06 -0.98
CA VAL A 49 6.88 -17.64 -0.35
C VAL A 49 7.09 -17.06 1.04
N LEU A 50 6.84 -15.76 1.23
CA LEU A 50 7.14 -15.07 2.49
C LEU A 50 6.02 -15.14 3.53
N GLN A 51 4.75 -15.22 3.10
CA GLN A 51 3.58 -15.28 3.98
C GLN A 51 3.66 -16.42 5.03
N LYS A 52 4.28 -17.55 4.67
CA LYS A 52 4.41 -18.73 5.55
C LYS A 52 5.39 -18.51 6.70
N PHE A 53 6.31 -17.56 6.58
CA PHE A 53 7.32 -17.29 7.60
C PHE A 53 6.83 -16.35 8.70
N ASN A 54 5.66 -15.73 8.51
CA ASN A 54 5.05 -14.81 9.49
C ASN A 54 6.06 -13.76 9.98
N LEU A 55 6.75 -13.14 9.03
CA LEU A 55 7.80 -12.16 9.30
C LEU A 55 7.24 -10.97 10.09
N LYS A 56 8.00 -10.53 11.08
CA LYS A 56 7.62 -9.43 11.96
C LYS A 56 8.16 -8.14 11.37
N VAL A 57 7.25 -7.25 11.00
CA VAL A 57 7.59 -5.94 10.44
C VAL A 57 7.33 -4.88 11.49
N LYS A 58 8.30 -4.00 11.70
CA LYS A 58 8.20 -2.81 12.52
C LYS A 58 8.55 -1.62 11.66
N GLY A 59 7.79 -0.54 11.78
CA GLY A 59 8.10 0.71 11.11
C GLY A 59 8.30 1.78 12.16
N LYS A 60 9.28 2.65 11.94
CA LYS A 60 9.50 3.84 12.75
C LYS A 60 9.77 5.00 11.82
N GLU A 61 8.85 5.97 11.77
CA GLU A 61 8.90 7.09 10.83
C GLU A 61 9.06 6.59 9.39
N ALA A 62 10.21 6.76 8.76
CA ALA A 62 10.47 6.30 7.39
C ALA A 62 11.36 5.04 7.31
N ASP A 63 11.71 4.46 8.45
CA ASP A 63 12.57 3.29 8.55
C ASP A 63 11.72 2.06 8.84
N VAL A 64 12.06 0.94 8.20
CA VAL A 64 11.36 -0.33 8.36
C VAL A 64 12.34 -1.39 8.82
N THR A 65 11.99 -2.15 9.84
CA THR A 65 12.75 -3.29 10.33
C THR A 65 11.94 -4.55 10.11
N ILE A 66 12.56 -5.55 9.50
CA ILE A 66 11.96 -6.85 9.23
C ILE A 66 12.76 -7.87 10.01
N GLU A 67 12.08 -8.57 10.92
CA GLU A 67 12.67 -9.57 11.79
C GLU A 67 11.98 -10.91 11.53
N GLY A 68 12.75 -12.00 11.55
CA GLY A 68 12.20 -13.33 11.40
C GLY A 68 13.24 -14.36 11.01
N SER A 69 12.75 -15.52 10.62
CA SER A 69 13.60 -16.59 10.09
C SER A 69 12.99 -17.12 8.81
N VAL A 70 13.85 -17.37 7.84
CA VAL A 70 13.48 -17.93 6.54
C VAL A 70 14.27 -19.21 6.31
N ASP A 71 13.86 -20.00 5.32
CA ASP A 71 14.58 -21.21 4.97
C ASP A 71 15.85 -20.83 4.18
N GLU A 72 15.72 -19.98 3.16
CA GLU A 72 16.80 -19.63 2.23
C GLU A 72 17.19 -18.15 2.26
N GLY A 73 18.46 -17.86 2.00
CA GLY A 73 18.96 -16.48 1.85
C GLY A 73 18.27 -15.69 0.73
N GLU A 74 17.78 -16.35 -0.32
CA GLU A 74 17.00 -15.67 -1.36
C GLU A 74 15.68 -15.10 -0.85
N GLN A 75 15.06 -15.76 0.13
CA GLN A 75 13.79 -15.33 0.73
C GLN A 75 14.03 -14.07 1.57
N MET A 76 15.15 -14.03 2.29
CA MET A 76 15.62 -12.81 2.97
C MET A 76 15.83 -11.65 1.97
N ALA A 77 16.50 -11.89 0.84
CA ALA A 77 16.71 -10.85 -0.16
C ALA A 77 15.39 -10.38 -0.79
N ARG A 78 14.47 -11.30 -1.09
CA ARG A 78 13.11 -10.98 -1.56
C ARG A 78 12.36 -10.11 -0.56
N ALA A 79 12.39 -10.43 0.72
CA ALA A 79 11.72 -9.64 1.75
C ALA A 79 12.24 -8.19 1.81
N GLY A 80 13.55 -8.00 1.67
CA GLY A 80 14.17 -6.68 1.56
C GLY A 80 13.66 -5.90 0.33
N ASN A 81 13.72 -6.52 -0.86
CA ASN A 81 13.26 -5.90 -2.10
C ASN A 81 11.77 -5.51 -2.04
N VAL A 82 10.91 -6.40 -1.55
CA VAL A 82 9.47 -6.13 -1.42
C VAL A 82 9.22 -4.94 -0.48
N ALA A 83 9.97 -4.83 0.61
CA ALA A 83 9.86 -3.70 1.52
C ALA A 83 10.36 -2.39 0.90
N GLU A 84 11.47 -2.41 0.16
CA GLU A 84 11.99 -1.22 -0.53
C GLU A 84 11.05 -0.69 -1.62
N GLN A 85 10.23 -1.55 -2.22
CA GLN A 85 9.23 -1.13 -3.21
C GLN A 85 8.07 -0.33 -2.61
N VAL A 86 7.89 -0.34 -1.29
CA VAL A 86 6.81 0.40 -0.63
C VAL A 86 7.14 1.90 -0.61
N LYS A 87 6.22 2.68 -1.17
CA LYS A 87 6.32 4.15 -1.20
C LYS A 87 6.36 4.71 0.23
N GLY A 88 7.42 5.43 0.55
CA GLY A 88 7.64 6.05 1.87
C GLY A 88 8.75 5.40 2.68
N VAL A 89 9.26 4.23 2.25
CA VAL A 89 10.42 3.60 2.86
C VAL A 89 11.70 4.33 2.47
N ARG A 90 12.48 4.75 3.47
CA ARG A 90 13.82 5.34 3.30
C ARG A 90 14.92 4.34 3.61
N TYR A 91 14.74 3.56 4.67
CA TYR A 91 15.68 2.52 5.07
C TYR A 91 14.95 1.22 5.42
N VAL A 92 15.54 0.09 5.01
CA VAL A 92 15.09 -1.25 5.38
C VAL A 92 16.19 -1.95 6.17
N PHE A 93 15.91 -2.24 7.43
CA PHE A 93 16.72 -3.07 8.30
C PHE A 93 16.24 -4.52 8.17
N ASN A 94 16.94 -5.29 7.34
CA ASN A 94 16.65 -6.69 7.12
C ASN A 94 17.37 -7.56 8.16
N ASN A 95 16.71 -7.83 9.29
CA ASN A 95 17.19 -8.67 10.40
C ASN A 95 16.64 -10.10 10.29
N ILE A 96 16.45 -10.61 9.07
CA ILE A 96 16.00 -11.98 8.83
C ILE A 96 17.20 -12.92 8.89
N VAL A 97 17.04 -14.06 9.57
CA VAL A 97 18.07 -15.11 9.66
C VAL A 97 17.70 -16.29 8.76
N PRO A 98 18.48 -16.59 7.71
CA PRO A 98 18.31 -17.81 6.93
C PRO A 98 18.81 -19.02 7.73
N LYS A 99 18.13 -20.17 7.58
CA LYS A 99 18.46 -21.41 8.31
C LYS A 99 19.38 -22.37 7.54
N ASN A 100 19.62 -22.10 6.25
CA ASN A 100 20.42 -22.94 5.35
C ASN A 100 21.93 -22.79 5.52
#